data_AF-A0A381WEW6-F1
#
_entry.id   AF-A0A381WEW6-F1
#
_cell.length_a   1.000
_cell.length_b   1.000
_cell.length_c   1.000
_cell.angle_alpha   90.00
_cell.angle_beta   90.00
_cell.angle_gamma   90.00
#
_symmetry.space_group_name_H-M   'P 1'
#
loop_
_entity.id
_entity.type
_entity.pdbx_description
1 polymer ?
#
loop_
_entity_poly.entity_id
_entity_poly.type
_entity_poly.pdbx_seq_one_letter_code
_entity_poly.pdbx_strand_id
1 'polypeptide(L)'
;VTFRIYKNLRFQREKLALFTSIIFNPMIISLGAFGILIFNRPHISENANVIFFSCFIFSNLIPVLTVLILKKTGRISDLDASRKEQRFMPLFLGIVYSGIGFLVLNSLDAGNLTQGLMFCYMINTIII
;
A
#
# COMPACT_ATOMS: atom_id res chain seq x y z
N VAL A 1 34.98 9.36 -26.61
CA VAL A 1 34.90 8.26 -25.61
C VAL A 1 34.25 8.72 -24.30
N THR A 2 34.67 9.85 -23.73
CA THR A 2 34.18 10.41 -22.45
C THR A 2 32.66 10.62 -22.38
N PHE A 3 32.03 11.15 -23.43
CA PHE A 3 30.57 11.39 -23.47
C PHE A 3 29.73 10.10 -23.38
N ARG A 4 30.25 8.99 -23.93
CA ARG A 4 29.58 7.67 -23.92
C ARG A 4 29.63 7.03 -22.53
N ILE A 5 30.71 7.26 -21.79
CA ILE A 5 30.89 6.79 -20.40
C ILE A 5 29.93 7.54 -19.46
N TYR A 6 29.83 8.87 -19.59
CA TYR A 6 28.88 9.67 -18.80
C TYR A 6 27.42 9.27 -19.01
N LYS A 7 27.02 9.03 -20.27
CA LYS A 7 25.66 8.57 -20.60
C LYS A 7 25.36 7.19 -19.99
N ASN A 8 26.34 6.28 -20.00
CA ASN A 8 26.18 4.95 -19.40
C ASN A 8 26.10 5.02 -17.86
N LEU A 9 26.94 5.84 -17.21
CA LEU A 9 26.88 6.04 -15.75
C LEU A 9 25.56 6.68 -15.31
N ARG A 10 25.06 7.68 -16.05
CA ARG A 10 23.75 8.29 -15.81
C ARG A 10 22.62 7.27 -15.95
N PHE A 11 22.66 6.44 -16.99
CA PHE A 11 21.67 5.39 -17.24
C PHE A 11 21.66 4.31 -16.15
N GLN A 12 22.83 3.91 -15.63
CA GLN A 12 22.90 2.98 -14.50
C GLN A 12 22.34 3.59 -13.22
N ARG A 13 22.60 4.88 -12.97
CA ARG A 13 22.01 5.61 -11.83
C ARG A 13 20.49 5.72 -11.94
N GLU A 14 19.96 6.01 -13.13
CA GLU A 14 18.52 6.07 -13.38
C GLU A 14 17.86 4.70 -13.15
N LYS A 15 18.48 3.61 -13.59
CA LYS A 15 18.01 2.24 -13.32
C LYS A 15 18.01 1.90 -11.83
N LEU A 16 19.07 2.25 -11.11
CA LEU A 16 19.15 2.02 -9.67
C LEU A 16 18.08 2.83 -8.91
N ALA A 17 17.86 4.09 -9.29
CA ALA A 17 16.81 4.93 -8.71
C ALA A 17 15.40 4.38 -8.98
N LEU A 18 15.15 3.88 -10.18
CA LEU A 18 13.89 3.20 -10.52
C LEU A 18 13.72 1.93 -9.68
N PHE A 19 14.76 1.10 -9.57
CA PHE A 19 14.72 -0.14 -8.80
C PHE A 19 14.43 0.09 -7.32
N THR A 20 15.13 1.05 -6.69
CA THR A 20 14.87 1.39 -5.30
C THR A 20 13.48 1.98 -5.12
N SER A 21 13.04 2.86 -6.02
CA SER A 21 11.70 3.45 -5.95
C SER A 21 10.58 2.40 -6.09
N ILE A 22 10.78 1.36 -6.91
CA ILE A 22 9.85 0.23 -7.03
C ILE A 22 9.83 -0.61 -5.74
N ILE A 23 10.99 -1.01 -5.22
CA ILE A 23 11.06 -1.86 -4.00
C ILE A 23 10.46 -1.15 -2.79
N PHE A 24 10.77 0.14 -2.60
CA PHE A 24 10.26 0.95 -1.50
C PHE A 24 8.90 1.57 -1.80
N ASN A 25 8.23 1.14 -2.88
CA ASN A 25 6.87 1.55 -3.14
C ASN A 25 5.98 1.05 -1.98
N PRO A 26 5.09 1.90 -1.41
CA PRO A 26 4.19 1.52 -0.35
C PRO A 26 3.41 0.23 -0.61
N MET A 27 3.11 -0.06 -1.88
CA MET A 27 2.41 -1.28 -2.26
C MET A 27 3.23 -2.55 -2.04
N ILE A 28 4.50 -2.55 -2.44
CA ILE A 28 5.38 -3.72 -2.29
C ILE A 28 5.72 -3.93 -0.81
N ILE A 29 5.98 -2.84 -0.08
CA ILE A 29 6.29 -2.92 1.35
C ILE A 29 5.10 -3.46 2.16
N SER A 30 3.88 -2.97 1.92
CA SER A 30 2.70 -3.46 2.64
C SER A 30 2.38 -4.92 2.31
N LEU A 31 2.46 -5.31 1.03
CA LEU A 31 2.30 -6.69 0.59
C LEU A 31 3.33 -7.62 1.26
N GLY A 32 4.59 -7.22 1.30
CA GLY A 32 5.66 -7.97 1.97
C GLY A 32 5.40 -8.12 3.47
N ALA A 33 5.01 -7.04 4.14
CA ALA A 33 4.70 -7.07 5.57
C ALA A 33 3.55 -8.03 5.89
N PHE A 34 2.43 -7.94 5.17
CA PHE A 34 1.31 -8.88 5.36
C PHE A 34 1.69 -10.32 5.01
N GLY A 35 2.45 -10.53 3.94
CA GLY A 35 2.91 -11.86 3.53
C GLY A 35 3.76 -12.52 4.63
N ILE A 36 4.72 -11.78 5.20
CA ILE A 36 5.53 -12.27 6.32
C ILE A 36 4.65 -12.58 7.53
N LEU A 37 3.74 -11.68 7.93
CA LEU A 37 2.91 -11.89 9.13
C LEU A 37 1.94 -13.07 9.03
N ILE A 38 1.50 -13.40 7.81
CA ILE A 38 0.53 -14.48 7.55
C ILE A 38 1.24 -15.82 7.37
N PHE A 39 2.32 -15.87 6.57
CA PHE A 39 2.97 -17.14 6.20
C PHE A 39 4.17 -17.53 7.07
N ASN A 40 4.72 -16.62 7.86
CA ASN A 40 5.83 -16.93 8.79
C ASN A 40 5.37 -17.48 10.15
N ARG A 41 4.16 -18.06 10.21
CA ARG A 41 3.60 -18.61 11.45
C ARG A 41 3.78 -20.13 11.51
N PRO A 42 3.95 -20.72 12.73
CA PRO A 42 4.09 -22.16 12.88
C PRO A 42 2.88 -22.94 12.35
N HIS A 43 1.69 -22.36 12.48
CA HIS A 43 0.44 -22.89 11.96
C HIS A 43 -0.17 -21.86 11.00
N ILE A 44 -0.21 -22.23 9.73
CA ILE A 44 -0.84 -21.42 8.68
C ILE A 44 -2.33 -21.74 8.69
N SER A 45 -3.17 -20.70 8.82
CA SER A 45 -4.62 -20.84 8.71
C SER A 45 -5.01 -21.38 7.33
N GLU A 46 -6.03 -22.24 7.25
CA GLU A 46 -6.60 -22.69 5.97
C GLU A 46 -7.03 -21.51 5.09
N ASN A 47 -7.42 -20.40 5.71
CA ASN A 47 -7.84 -19.17 5.05
C ASN A 47 -6.68 -18.21 4.72
N ALA A 48 -5.41 -18.60 4.91
CA ALA A 48 -4.26 -17.70 4.78
C ALA A 48 -4.21 -16.96 3.44
N ASN A 49 -4.53 -17.65 2.33
CA ASN A 49 -4.57 -17.03 1.00
C ASN A 49 -5.71 -15.99 0.89
N VAL A 50 -6.88 -16.28 1.46
CA VAL A 50 -8.04 -15.37 1.48
C VAL A 50 -7.76 -14.15 2.36
N ILE A 51 -7.11 -14.37 3.51
CA ILE A 51 -6.66 -13.32 4.42
C ILE A 51 -5.64 -12.41 3.71
N PHE A 52 -4.64 -13.00 3.07
CA PHE A 52 -3.62 -12.24 2.32
C PHE A 52 -4.23 -11.44 1.17
N PHE A 53 -5.15 -12.05 0.41
CA PHE A 53 -5.85 -11.37 -0.67
C PHE A 53 -6.75 -10.23 -0.16
N SER A 54 -7.41 -10.42 0.99
CA SER A 54 -8.19 -9.37 1.65
C SER A 54 -7.30 -8.20 2.05
N CYS A 55 -6.13 -8.46 2.65
CA CYS A 55 -5.16 -7.40 2.95
C CYS A 55 -4.76 -6.65 1.67
N PHE A 56 -4.40 -7.35 0.60
CA PHE A 56 -4.05 -6.72 -0.68
C PHE A 56 -5.19 -5.84 -1.22
N ILE A 57 -6.44 -6.31 -1.16
CA ILE A 57 -7.59 -5.54 -1.64
C ILE A 57 -7.76 -4.24 -0.84
N PHE A 58 -7.83 -4.33 0.48
CA PHE A 58 -8.20 -3.20 1.32
C PHE A 58 -7.06 -2.23 1.57
N SER A 59 -5.80 -2.68 1.59
CA SER A 59 -4.65 -1.80 1.83
C SER A 59 -4.00 -1.27 0.55
N ASN A 60 -4.24 -1.90 -0.61
CA ASN A 60 -3.56 -1.54 -1.86
C ASN A 60 -4.54 -1.29 -3.00
N LEU A 61 -5.28 -2.32 -3.42
CA LEU A 61 -6.04 -2.25 -4.66
C LEU A 61 -7.13 -1.17 -4.61
N ILE A 62 -7.97 -1.17 -3.56
CA ILE A 62 -9.05 -0.20 -3.41
C ILE A 62 -8.50 1.22 -3.23
N PRO A 63 -7.52 1.50 -2.34
CA PRO A 63 -6.93 2.83 -2.22
C PRO A 63 -6.33 3.37 -3.54
N VAL A 64 -5.60 2.53 -4.27
CA VAL A 64 -4.99 2.94 -5.56
C VAL A 64 -6.06 3.24 -6.60
N LEU A 65 -7.06 2.36 -6.75
CA LEU A 65 -8.19 2.60 -7.66
C LEU A 65 -8.94 3.88 -7.30
N THR A 66 -9.13 4.12 -6.00
CA THR A 66 -9.78 5.32 -5.48
C THR A 66 -9.02 6.57 -5.91
N VAL A 67 -7.71 6.64 -5.67
CA VAL A 67 -6.87 7.77 -6.10
C VAL A 67 -6.92 7.96 -7.62
N LEU A 68 -6.87 6.88 -8.40
CA LEU A 68 -6.99 6.95 -9.87
C LEU A 68 -8.34 7.51 -10.33
N ILE A 69 -9.44 7.10 -9.71
CA ILE A 69 -10.80 7.60 -10.00
C ILE A 69 -10.91 9.08 -9.61
N LEU A 70 -10.41 9.47 -8.43
CA LEU A 70 -10.43 10.87 -7.99
C LEU A 70 -9.61 11.76 -8.93
N LYS A 71 -8.48 11.27 -9.46
CA LYS A 71 -7.69 11.99 -10.46
C LYS A 71 -8.45 12.14 -11.77
N LYS A 72 -9.05 11.05 -12.26
CA LYS A 72 -9.84 11.07 -13.51
C LYS A 72 -11.07 11.98 -13.43
N THR A 73 -11.66 12.12 -12.25
CA THR A 73 -12.83 12.98 -11.99
C THR A 73 -12.45 14.43 -11.67
N GLY A 74 -11.16 14.78 -11.68
CA GLY A 74 -10.66 16.14 -11.41
C GLY A 74 -10.76 16.56 -9.94
N ARG A 75 -11.02 15.63 -9.01
CA ARG A 75 -11.09 15.91 -7.56
C ARG A 75 -9.71 16.09 -6.92
N ILE A 76 -8.68 15.50 -7.51
CA ILE A 76 -7.27 15.70 -7.14
C ILE A 76 -6.45 16.07 -8.38
N SER A 77 -5.45 16.95 -8.23
CA SER A 77 -4.61 17.41 -9.34
C SER A 77 -3.54 16.39 -9.75
N ASP A 78 -3.11 15.58 -8.80
CA ASP A 78 -1.99 14.65 -8.92
C ASP A 78 -2.22 13.43 -8.03
N LEU A 79 -1.52 12.33 -8.31
CA LEU A 79 -1.71 11.05 -7.60
C LEU A 79 -1.32 11.15 -6.11
N ASP A 80 -0.41 12.06 -5.79
CA ASP A 80 0.07 12.27 -4.42
C ASP A 80 -0.83 13.21 -3.62
N ALA A 81 -1.90 13.74 -4.25
CA ALA A 81 -2.76 14.78 -3.69
C ALA A 81 -1.91 15.87 -3.00
N SER A 82 -0.98 16.46 -3.77
CA SER A 82 0.07 17.35 -3.24
C SER A 82 -0.50 18.52 -2.45
N ARG A 83 -1.69 19.02 -2.83
CA ARG A 83 -2.44 20.04 -2.08
C ARG A 83 -3.14 19.42 -0.88
N LYS A 84 -2.91 19.97 0.32
CA LYS A 84 -3.51 19.49 1.57
C LYS A 84 -5.04 19.40 1.49
N GLU A 85 -5.71 20.36 0.84
CA GLU A 85 -7.19 20.35 0.71
C GLU A 85 -7.71 19.12 -0.04
N GLN A 86 -6.91 18.54 -0.94
CA GLN A 86 -7.29 17.39 -1.77
C GLN A 86 -7.06 16.05 -1.08
N ARG A 87 -6.31 16.02 0.04
CA ARG A 87 -5.94 14.79 0.76
C ARG A 87 -7.07 14.24 1.61
N PHE A 88 -8.00 15.10 2.04
CA PHE A 88 -9.09 14.69 2.93
C PHE A 88 -9.88 13.52 2.36
N MET A 89 -10.25 13.58 1.08
CA MET A 89 -11.11 12.57 0.45
C MET A 89 -10.40 11.20 0.30
N PRO A 90 -9.16 11.11 -0.25
CA PRO A 90 -8.39 9.87 -0.22
C PRO A 90 -8.16 9.29 1.17
N LEU A 91 -7.83 10.14 2.16
CA LEU A 91 -7.52 9.68 3.52
C LEU A 91 -8.77 9.17 4.24
N PHE A 92 -9.90 9.88 4.13
CA PHE A 92 -11.17 9.46 4.71
C PHE A 92 -11.62 8.11 4.14
N LEU A 93 -11.55 7.94 2.83
CA LEU A 93 -11.86 6.66 2.19
C LEU A 93 -10.88 5.56 2.63
N GLY A 94 -9.58 5.90 2.76
CA GLY A 94 -8.57 4.99 3.31
C GLY A 94 -8.92 4.47 4.71
N ILE A 95 -9.35 5.36 5.62
CA ILE A 95 -9.81 4.98 6.97
C ILE A 95 -10.97 3.99 6.88
N VAL A 96 -11.97 4.27 6.03
CA VAL A 96 -13.13 3.42 5.84
C VAL A 96 -12.71 2.04 5.31
N TYR A 97 -11.84 1.98 4.30
CA TYR A 97 -11.38 0.71 3.73
C TYR A 97 -10.54 -0.11 4.71
N SER A 98 -9.66 0.53 5.48
CA SER A 98 -8.89 -0.15 6.52
C SER A 98 -9.78 -0.65 7.66
N GLY A 99 -10.81 0.10 8.05
CA GLY A 99 -11.80 -0.33 9.04
C GLY A 99 -12.61 -1.54 8.56
N ILE A 100 -13.10 -1.52 7.33
CA ILE A 100 -13.79 -2.68 6.73
C ILE A 100 -12.84 -3.87 6.62
N GLY A 101 -11.61 -3.65 6.18
CA GLY A 101 -10.59 -4.69 6.10
C GLY A 101 -10.29 -5.32 7.45
N PHE A 102 -10.23 -4.53 8.52
CA PHE A 102 -10.10 -5.04 9.88
C PHE A 102 -11.27 -5.95 10.29
N LEU A 103 -12.52 -5.55 10.01
CA LEU A 103 -13.71 -6.36 10.31
C LEU A 103 -13.73 -7.68 9.51
N VAL A 104 -13.32 -7.64 8.24
CA VAL A 104 -13.19 -8.83 7.39
C VAL A 104 -12.12 -9.77 7.96
N LEU A 105 -10.96 -9.24 8.33
CA LEU A 105 -9.88 -10.02 8.93
C LEU A 105 -10.30 -10.65 10.26
N ASN A 106 -11.06 -9.92 11.09
CA ASN A 106 -11.62 -10.44 12.32
C ASN A 106 -12.62 -11.59 12.07
N SER A 107 -13.43 -11.49 11.01
CA SER A 107 -14.39 -12.54 10.64
C SER A 107 -13.70 -13.80 10.09
N LEU A 108 -12.50 -13.66 9.52
CA LEU A 108 -11.69 -14.77 8.98
C LEU A 108 -10.75 -15.40 10.03
N ASP A 109 -10.85 -14.98 11.29
CA ASP A 109 -9.94 -15.36 12.38
C ASP A 109 -8.46 -15.13 12.01
N ALA A 110 -8.19 -14.01 11.33
CA ALA A 110 -6.84 -13.65 10.96
C ALA A 110 -6.02 -13.36 12.22
N GLY A 111 -4.75 -13.74 12.23
CA GLY A 111 -3.96 -13.61 13.45
C GLY A 111 -3.80 -12.16 13.94
N ASN A 112 -3.70 -11.99 15.26
CA ASN A 112 -3.72 -10.68 15.94
C ASN A 112 -2.76 -9.63 15.36
N LEU A 113 -1.53 -10.01 14.98
CA LEU A 113 -0.57 -9.08 14.36
C LEU A 113 -1.04 -8.57 12.99
N THR A 114 -1.68 -9.41 12.18
CA THR A 114 -2.22 -9.06 10.86
C THR A 114 -3.39 -8.08 11.00
N GLN A 115 -4.31 -8.37 11.95
CA GLN A 115 -5.40 -7.46 12.28
C GLN A 115 -4.87 -6.13 12.84
N GLY A 116 -3.90 -6.20 13.75
CA GLY A 116 -3.26 -5.04 14.36
C GLY A 116 -2.57 -4.14 13.35
N LEU A 117 -1.91 -4.70 12.33
CA LEU A 117 -1.30 -3.91 11.25
C LEU A 117 -2.36 -3.12 10.46
N MET A 118 -3.51 -3.75 10.14
CA MET A 118 -4.61 -3.08 9.45
C MET A 118 -5.26 -1.99 10.32
N PHE A 119 -5.40 -2.25 11.62
CA PHE A 119 -5.86 -1.27 12.60
C PHE A 119 -4.88 -0.08 12.71
N CYS A 120 -3.57 -0.34 12.75
CA CYS A 120 -2.55 0.70 12.74
C CYS A 120 -2.64 1.58 11.50
N TYR A 121 -2.90 1.03 10.31
CA TYR A 121 -3.11 1.83 9.10
C TYR A 121 -4.31 2.78 9.23
N MET A 122 -5.40 2.31 9.84
CA MET A 122 -6.56 3.15 10.11
C MET A 122 -6.20 4.29 11.08
N ILE A 123 -5.60 3.98 12.23
CA ILE A 123 -5.26 4.97 13.27
C ILE A 123 -4.20 5.97 12.77
N ASN A 124 -3.16 5.50 12.08
CA ASN A 124 -2.12 6.35 11.51
C ASN A 124 -2.71 7.38 10.54
N THR A 125 -3.75 6.99 9.79
CA THR A 125 -4.41 7.89 8.85
C THR A 125 -5.32 8.91 9.54
N ILE A 126 -5.92 8.56 10.69
CA ILE A 126 -6.76 9.48 11.48
C ILE A 126 -5.92 10.60 12.12
N ILE A 127 -4.69 10.30 12.50
CA ILE A 127 -3.80 11.24 13.22
C ILE A 127 -3.21 12.32 12.28
N ILE A 128 -3.13 12.05 10.97
CA ILE A 128 -2.51 12.93 9.95
C ILE A 128 -3.50 13.99 9.46
#